data_AF-A0AB40AAB2-F1
#
_entry.id   AF-A0AB40AAB2-F1
#
_cell.length_a   1.000
_cell.length_b   1.000
_cell.length_c   1.000
_cell.angle_alpha   90.00
_cell.angle_beta   90.00
_cell.angle_gamma   90.00
#
_symmetry.space_group_name_H-M   'P 1'
#
loop_
_entity.id
_entity.type
_entity.pdbx_description
1 polymer ?
#
loop_
_entity_poly.entity_id
_entity_poly.type
_entity_poly.pdbx_seq_one_letter_code
_entity_poly.pdbx_strand_id
1 'polypeptide(L)'
;MMEQQLEENQNMNADLAGNLTFSNVDLFAVWNSERGRHEREKAVQRYFELHACNNVDDNILKHKSHQFCNNLYYNWLKCHSSYKNFETKHSTWMKGNTTLPLKKSNRPVGRPLLPFESKGERAQRLQAAELSKFQGDDVFLLVHAATAAARKQGLHDLAAVLQILGSTPEKAKQVREGLTKPVDQPISASKDEALALILDQGLTKEQYCSIRDDIRKRNVDIYPIYKNVAEQKKQCRPGKINVSETVAKVSLQDLLEHTAFRIVTLQKDVIHGVLANQHTDFLSAELIVSYGFDGSTGQANYNQAYADKRSCNGDSCLFATTIMHVKYYFFDFLGKRGVDTPIFLK
;
A
#
# COMPACT_ATOMS: atom_id res chain seq x y z
N MET A 1 46.96 -17.39 -41.36
CA MET A 1 48.26 -17.34 -40.65
C MET A 1 48.88 -15.95 -40.60
N MET A 2 48.67 -15.05 -41.57
CA MET A 2 49.17 -13.66 -41.49
C MET A 2 48.30 -12.72 -40.63
N GLU A 3 47.03 -13.04 -40.41
CA GLU A 3 46.12 -12.22 -39.59
C GLU A 3 46.25 -12.46 -38.08
N GLN A 4 46.62 -13.68 -37.65
CA GLN A 4 46.85 -13.98 -36.23
C GLN A 4 48.12 -13.31 -35.67
N GLN A 5 49.12 -13.05 -36.51
CA GLN A 5 50.33 -12.32 -36.11
C GLN A 5 50.12 -10.80 -36.00
N LEU A 6 49.02 -10.27 -36.56
CA LEU A 6 48.64 -8.85 -36.44
C LEU A 6 47.87 -8.57 -35.15
N GLU A 7 47.08 -9.53 -34.65
CA GLU A 7 46.36 -9.39 -33.36
C GLU A 7 47.26 -9.66 -32.15
N GLU A 8 48.22 -10.58 -32.22
CA GLU A 8 49.14 -10.83 -31.10
C GLU A 8 50.14 -9.69 -30.85
N ASN A 9 50.43 -8.86 -31.85
CA ASN A 9 51.29 -7.67 -31.68
C ASN A 9 50.56 -6.47 -31.06
N GLN A 10 49.22 -6.50 -30.91
CA GLN A 10 48.45 -5.41 -30.31
C GLN A 10 48.51 -5.37 -28.77
N ASN A 11 49.09 -6.40 -28.13
CA ASN A 11 49.04 -6.54 -26.67
C ASN A 11 50.41 -6.46 -25.96
N MET A 12 51.46 -5.99 -26.63
CA MET A 12 52.83 -6.04 -26.10
C MET A 12 53.47 -4.70 -25.74
N ASN A 13 52.77 -3.57 -25.83
CA ASN A 13 53.37 -2.25 -25.59
C ASN A 13 52.51 -1.30 -24.73
N ALA A 14 51.74 -1.83 -23.77
CA ALA A 14 51.09 -1.01 -22.76
C ALA A 14 51.73 -1.27 -21.38
N ASP A 15 52.43 -0.29 -20.82
CA ASP A 15 52.93 -0.38 -19.44
C ASP A 15 51.74 -0.51 -18.46
N LEU A 16 51.98 -1.05 -17.25
CA LEU A 16 51.00 -1.12 -16.14
C LEU A 16 50.28 0.21 -15.84
N ALA A 17 50.83 1.34 -16.30
CA ALA A 17 50.27 2.69 -16.18
C ALA A 17 49.34 3.12 -17.34
N GLY A 18 49.09 2.25 -18.32
CA GLY A 18 48.26 2.56 -19.50
C GLY A 18 48.92 3.56 -20.46
N ASN A 19 50.22 3.41 -20.73
CA ASN A 19 50.95 4.20 -21.73
C ASN A 19 51.47 3.30 -22.84
N LEU A 20 51.46 3.78 -24.08
CA LEU A 20 52.08 3.09 -25.22
C LEU A 20 53.60 3.25 -25.16
N THR A 21 54.36 2.15 -25.13
CA THR A 21 55.83 2.13 -25.12
C THR A 21 56.40 1.85 -26.50
N PHE A 22 57.42 2.59 -26.90
CA PHE A 22 58.16 2.40 -28.15
C PHE A 22 59.64 2.27 -27.87
N SER A 23 60.30 1.28 -28.47
CA SER A 23 61.75 1.10 -28.40
C SER A 23 62.48 2.28 -29.04
N ASN A 24 63.44 2.87 -28.33
CA ASN A 24 64.23 3.97 -28.89
C ASN A 24 65.12 3.53 -30.06
N VAL A 25 65.49 2.24 -30.13
CA VAL A 25 66.24 1.67 -31.26
C VAL A 25 65.40 1.72 -32.54
N ASP A 26 64.14 1.29 -32.45
CA ASP A 26 63.24 1.24 -33.60
C ASP A 26 62.88 2.65 -34.08
N LEU A 27 62.61 3.55 -33.14
CA LEU A 27 62.38 4.97 -33.44
C LEU A 27 63.62 5.64 -34.06
N PHE A 28 64.83 5.28 -33.62
CA PHE A 28 66.07 5.77 -34.22
C PHE A 28 66.23 5.26 -35.65
N ALA A 29 65.95 3.98 -35.90
CA ALA A 29 66.03 3.38 -37.24
C ALA A 29 65.07 4.07 -38.22
N VAL A 30 63.83 4.31 -37.80
CA VAL A 30 62.82 5.05 -38.57
C VAL A 30 63.24 6.51 -38.79
N TRP A 31 63.81 7.15 -37.78
CA TRP A 31 64.32 8.52 -37.91
C TRP A 31 65.54 8.61 -38.85
N ASN A 32 66.36 7.57 -38.94
CA ASN A 32 67.56 7.58 -39.78
C ASN A 32 67.31 7.06 -41.21
N SER A 33 66.14 6.47 -41.50
CA SER A 33 65.81 5.98 -42.85
C SER A 33 65.59 7.12 -43.85
N GLU A 34 65.17 8.29 -43.37
CA GLU A 34 64.88 9.46 -44.22
C GLU A 34 66.00 10.51 -44.20
N ARG A 35 66.10 11.27 -45.30
CA ARG A 35 67.03 12.40 -45.44
C ARG A 35 66.27 13.72 -45.34
N GLY A 36 66.67 14.55 -44.39
CA GLY A 36 66.10 15.88 -44.16
C GLY A 36 65.30 15.98 -42.86
N ARG A 37 65.35 17.15 -42.21
CA ARG A 37 64.84 17.31 -40.84
C ARG A 37 63.32 17.11 -40.76
N HIS A 38 62.58 17.62 -41.73
CA HIS A 38 61.13 17.55 -41.76
C HIS A 38 60.62 16.16 -42.19
N GLU A 39 61.34 15.48 -43.08
CA GLU A 39 61.02 14.13 -43.53
C GLU A 39 61.18 13.12 -42.40
N ARG A 40 62.24 13.26 -41.60
CA ARG A 40 62.48 12.41 -40.42
C ARG A 40 61.41 12.57 -39.35
N GLU A 41 60.97 13.80 -39.10
CA GLU A 41 59.89 14.07 -38.16
C GLU A 41 58.56 13.46 -38.62
N LYS A 42 58.24 13.57 -39.92
CA LYS A 42 57.06 12.92 -40.52
C LYS A 42 57.15 11.40 -40.48
N ALA A 43 58.34 10.81 -40.65
CA ALA A 43 58.53 9.36 -40.57
C ALA A 43 58.26 8.83 -39.16
N VAL A 44 58.80 9.49 -38.13
CA VAL A 44 58.54 9.14 -36.73
C VAL A 44 57.07 9.33 -36.38
N GLN A 45 56.45 10.42 -36.84
CA GLN A 45 55.01 10.67 -36.63
C GLN A 45 54.16 9.56 -37.27
N ARG A 46 54.43 9.17 -38.53
CA ARG A 46 53.73 8.07 -39.21
C ARG A 46 53.91 6.74 -38.49
N TYR A 47 55.10 6.47 -37.96
CA TYR A 47 55.37 5.27 -37.19
C TYR A 47 54.53 5.22 -35.90
N PHE A 48 54.41 6.35 -35.20
CA PHE A 48 53.47 6.44 -34.08
C PHE A 48 52.01 6.32 -34.52
N GLU A 49 51.59 6.92 -35.63
CA GLU A 49 50.21 6.82 -36.14
C GLU A 49 49.82 5.37 -36.47
N LEU A 50 50.73 4.62 -37.12
CA LEU A 50 50.53 3.21 -37.48
C LEU A 50 50.42 2.30 -36.25
N HIS A 51 51.13 2.63 -35.16
CA HIS A 51 51.23 1.76 -33.99
C HIS A 51 50.43 2.24 -32.77
N ALA A 52 49.90 3.47 -32.78
CA ALA A 52 49.06 4.00 -31.71
C ALA A 52 47.55 3.78 -31.93
N CYS A 53 47.12 3.25 -33.08
CA CYS A 53 45.75 2.82 -33.40
C CYS A 53 44.63 3.73 -32.82
N ASN A 54 44.66 5.04 -33.12
CA ASN A 54 43.69 6.06 -32.66
C ASN A 54 43.60 6.32 -31.14
N ASN A 55 44.51 5.75 -30.34
CA ASN A 55 44.44 5.82 -28.88
C ASN A 55 45.12 7.05 -28.25
N VAL A 56 45.76 7.90 -29.07
CA VAL A 56 46.50 9.10 -28.64
C VAL A 56 45.95 10.32 -29.39
N ASP A 57 45.90 11.47 -28.71
CA ASP A 57 45.48 12.74 -29.32
C ASP A 57 46.51 13.24 -30.34
N ASP A 58 46.08 13.57 -31.55
CA ASP A 58 46.94 14.03 -32.66
C ASP A 58 47.84 15.21 -32.27
N ASN A 59 47.38 16.11 -31.39
CA ASN A 59 48.19 17.25 -30.94
C ASN A 59 49.32 16.79 -30.00
N ILE A 60 49.03 15.83 -29.12
CA ILE A 60 50.04 15.23 -28.23
C ILE A 60 51.05 14.45 -29.07
N LEU A 61 50.57 13.71 -30.07
CA LEU A 61 51.39 12.95 -31.00
C LEU A 61 52.39 13.83 -31.75
N LYS A 62 51.90 14.92 -32.35
CA LYS A 62 52.75 15.91 -33.04
C LYS A 62 53.77 16.53 -32.09
N HIS A 63 53.32 16.99 -30.93
CA HIS A 63 54.22 17.64 -29.96
C HIS A 63 55.32 16.68 -29.46
N LYS A 64 54.97 15.43 -29.15
CA LYS A 64 55.93 14.42 -28.70
C LYS A 64 56.89 13.98 -29.80
N SER A 65 56.40 13.81 -31.03
CA SER A 65 57.22 13.50 -32.21
C SER A 65 58.25 14.61 -32.46
N HIS A 66 57.82 15.87 -32.41
CA HIS A 66 58.69 17.02 -32.55
C HIS A 66 59.76 17.10 -31.44
N GLN A 67 59.34 16.90 -30.18
CA GLN A 67 60.25 16.90 -29.03
C GLN A 67 61.30 15.79 -29.14
N PHE A 68 60.88 14.58 -29.51
CA PHE A 68 61.76 13.44 -29.72
C PHE A 68 62.79 13.73 -30.83
N CYS A 69 62.31 14.12 -32.01
CA CYS A 69 63.17 14.37 -33.17
C CYS A 69 64.17 15.50 -32.94
N ASN A 70 63.76 16.57 -32.25
CA ASN A 70 64.68 17.67 -31.92
C ASN A 70 65.78 17.23 -30.94
N ASN A 71 65.41 16.54 -29.85
CA ASN A 71 66.39 16.06 -28.88
C ASN A 71 67.37 15.09 -29.54
N LEU A 72 66.86 14.17 -30.36
CA LEU A 72 67.67 13.23 -31.11
C LEU A 72 68.61 13.93 -32.09
N TYR A 73 68.12 14.93 -32.83
CA TYR A 73 68.92 15.71 -33.77
C TYR A 73 70.06 16.48 -33.10
N TYR A 74 69.81 17.13 -31.96
CA TYR A 74 70.85 17.82 -31.21
C TYR A 74 71.93 16.87 -30.69
N ASN A 75 71.55 15.69 -30.20
CA ASN A 75 72.50 14.70 -29.72
C ASN A 75 73.27 14.03 -30.88
N TRP A 76 72.61 13.84 -32.03
CA TRP A 76 73.22 13.35 -33.26
C TRP A 76 74.31 14.30 -33.79
N LEU A 77 74.03 15.60 -33.81
CA LEU A 77 75.01 16.62 -34.21
C LEU A 77 76.23 16.66 -33.27
N LYS A 78 76.02 16.53 -31.96
CA LYS A 78 77.12 16.43 -30.97
C LYS A 78 77.97 15.17 -31.14
N CYS A 79 77.44 14.16 -31.82
CA CYS A 79 78.16 12.93 -32.17
C CYS A 79 78.77 12.98 -33.58
N HIS A 80 78.85 14.17 -34.19
CA HIS A 80 79.35 14.40 -35.55
C HIS A 80 78.63 13.57 -36.61
N SER A 81 77.33 13.30 -36.41
CA SER A 81 76.53 12.50 -37.33
C SER A 81 77.07 11.09 -37.59
N SER A 82 77.83 10.54 -36.63
CA SER A 82 78.39 9.19 -36.71
C SER A 82 77.61 8.24 -35.80
N TYR A 83 77.06 7.18 -36.40
CA TYR A 83 76.30 6.15 -35.68
C TYR A 83 77.14 5.51 -34.58
N LYS A 84 78.39 5.15 -34.88
CA LYS A 84 79.32 4.51 -33.92
C LYS A 84 79.59 5.39 -32.69
N ASN A 85 79.66 6.70 -32.89
CA ASN A 85 79.87 7.67 -31.81
C ASN A 85 78.59 7.89 -30.99
N PHE A 86 77.43 7.85 -31.65
CA PHE A 86 76.13 7.99 -30.98
C PHE A 86 75.81 6.77 -30.12
N GLU A 87 76.03 5.56 -30.65
CA GLU A 87 75.81 4.30 -29.95
C GLU A 87 76.70 4.15 -28.71
N THR A 88 77.96 4.57 -28.79
CA THR A 88 78.89 4.55 -27.65
C THR A 88 78.56 5.59 -26.58
N LYS A 89 78.19 6.82 -26.96
CA LYS A 89 77.87 7.89 -26.00
C LYS A 89 76.46 7.82 -25.42
N HIS A 90 75.49 7.29 -26.17
CA HIS A 90 74.08 7.24 -25.79
C HIS A 90 73.54 5.80 -25.69
N SER A 91 74.40 4.82 -25.41
CA SER A 91 74.06 3.39 -25.28
C SER A 91 72.91 3.13 -24.29
N THR A 92 72.89 3.85 -23.16
CA THR A 92 71.85 3.74 -22.14
C THR A 92 70.49 4.24 -22.62
N TRP A 93 70.48 5.29 -23.45
CA TRP A 93 69.26 5.84 -24.03
C TRP A 93 68.71 4.95 -25.15
N MET A 94 69.58 4.35 -25.98
CA MET A 94 69.19 3.40 -27.03
C MET A 94 68.48 2.18 -26.44
N LYS A 95 68.90 1.71 -25.27
CA LYS A 95 68.25 0.60 -24.55
C LYS A 95 66.97 1.00 -23.81
N GLY A 96 66.59 2.28 -23.85
CA GLY A 96 65.38 2.81 -23.22
C GLY A 96 64.17 2.83 -24.16
N ASN A 97 63.02 3.17 -23.58
CA ASN A 97 61.76 3.28 -24.30
C ASN A 97 61.20 4.71 -24.21
N THR A 98 60.52 5.16 -25.27
CA THR A 98 59.72 6.38 -25.29
C THR A 98 58.26 6.04 -25.04
N THR A 99 57.61 6.76 -24.13
CA THR A 99 56.20 6.53 -23.76
C THR A 99 55.28 7.60 -24.30
N LEU A 100 54.12 7.18 -24.82
CA LEU A 100 53.00 8.04 -25.20
C LEU A 100 51.81 7.82 -24.25
N PRO A 101 51.23 8.89 -23.68
CA PRO A 101 50.07 8.76 -22.81
C PRO A 101 48.82 8.41 -23.62
N LEU A 102 48.10 7.35 -23.22
CA LEU A 102 46.78 7.05 -23.78
C LEU A 102 45.79 8.16 -23.44
N LYS A 103 44.79 8.35 -24.30
CA LYS A 103 43.69 9.31 -24.12
C LYS A 103 42.94 9.03 -22.81
N LYS A 104 43.28 9.72 -21.72
CA LYS A 104 42.54 9.63 -20.46
C LYS A 104 41.14 10.25 -20.66
N SER A 105 40.10 9.44 -20.50
CA SER A 105 38.71 9.90 -20.44
C SER A 105 38.49 10.74 -19.17
N ASN A 106 38.88 12.02 -19.20
CA ASN A 106 38.79 12.92 -18.05
C ASN A 106 37.56 13.84 -18.09
N ARG A 107 36.45 13.39 -18.66
CA ARG A 107 35.12 14.01 -18.47
C ARG A 107 34.07 12.91 -18.49
N PRO A 108 33.14 12.84 -17.52
CA PRO A 108 31.93 12.08 -17.72
C PRO A 108 31.15 12.78 -18.84
N VAL A 109 31.35 12.34 -20.08
CA VAL A 109 30.52 12.76 -21.20
C VAL A 109 29.19 12.04 -21.00
N GLY A 110 28.23 12.73 -20.38
CA GLY A 110 26.91 12.17 -20.12
C GLY A 110 26.10 12.98 -19.12
N ARG A 111 24.79 12.69 -19.10
CA ARG A 111 23.86 13.21 -18.09
C ARG A 111 24.38 12.83 -16.68
N PRO A 112 24.34 13.75 -15.70
CA PRO A 112 24.68 13.44 -14.31
C PRO A 112 23.91 12.22 -13.80
N LEU A 113 24.62 11.28 -13.17
CA LEU A 113 24.01 10.14 -12.52
C LEU A 113 23.24 10.62 -11.28
N LEU A 114 21.91 10.56 -11.36
CA LEU A 114 21.05 10.84 -10.20
C LEU A 114 21.07 9.64 -9.22
N PRO A 115 20.97 9.89 -7.91
CA PRO A 115 20.69 8.85 -6.92
C PRO A 115 19.41 8.07 -7.26
N PHE A 116 19.34 6.80 -6.87
CA PHE A 116 18.20 5.93 -7.21
C PHE A 116 16.85 6.55 -6.82
N GLU A 117 16.76 7.12 -5.61
CA GLU A 117 15.56 7.77 -5.07
C GLU A 117 15.15 9.02 -5.87
N SER A 118 16.10 9.72 -6.49
CA SER A 118 15.87 10.94 -7.26
C SER A 118 15.59 10.69 -8.75
N LYS A 119 15.64 9.43 -9.21
CA LYS A 119 15.30 9.06 -10.59
C LYS A 119 13.80 8.98 -10.79
N GLY A 120 13.35 9.24 -12.02
CA GLY A 120 11.95 8.98 -12.40
C GLY A 120 11.63 7.48 -12.40
N GLU A 121 10.37 7.14 -12.18
CA GLU A 121 9.88 5.77 -11.99
C GLU A 121 10.32 4.80 -13.12
N ARG A 122 10.25 5.24 -14.39
CA ARG A 122 10.72 4.44 -15.54
C ARG A 122 12.20 4.08 -15.43
N ALA A 123 13.04 5.03 -15.00
CA ALA A 123 14.48 4.81 -14.86
C ALA A 123 14.81 3.92 -13.66
N GLN A 124 14.07 4.03 -12.56
CA GLN A 124 14.18 3.12 -11.41
C GLN A 124 13.83 1.68 -11.81
N ARG A 125 12.73 1.48 -12.54
CA ARG A 125 12.32 0.15 -13.05
C ARG A 125 13.37 -0.46 -13.98
N LEU A 126 13.94 0.33 -14.89
CA LEU A 126 15.01 -0.15 -15.79
C LEU A 126 16.24 -0.60 -15.01
N GLN A 127 16.72 0.23 -14.08
CA GLN A 127 17.89 -0.10 -13.27
C GLN A 127 17.65 -1.31 -12.36
N ALA A 128 16.46 -1.44 -11.77
CA ALA A 128 16.08 -2.61 -10.97
C ALA A 128 16.01 -3.89 -11.83
N ALA A 129 15.48 -3.79 -13.05
CA ALA A 129 15.41 -4.92 -13.99
C ALA A 129 16.81 -5.35 -14.48
N GLU A 130 17.71 -4.40 -14.71
CA GLU A 130 19.11 -4.70 -15.04
C GLU A 130 19.81 -5.44 -13.88
N LEU A 131 19.62 -4.97 -12.65
CA LEU A 131 20.17 -5.62 -11.45
C LEU A 131 19.60 -7.04 -11.26
N SER A 132 18.29 -7.20 -11.45
CA SER A 132 17.61 -8.51 -11.35
C SER A 132 18.17 -9.50 -12.36
N LYS A 133 18.26 -9.09 -13.64
CA LYS A 133 18.82 -9.92 -14.72
C LYS A 133 20.28 -10.28 -14.48
N PHE A 134 21.08 -9.35 -13.96
CA PHE A 134 22.48 -9.60 -13.63
C PHE A 134 22.64 -10.69 -12.56
N GLN A 135 21.69 -10.81 -11.64
CA GLN A 135 21.64 -11.84 -10.60
C GLN A 135 20.85 -13.09 -11.01
N GLY A 136 20.47 -13.23 -12.28
CA GLY A 136 19.70 -14.38 -12.76
C GLY A 136 18.27 -14.45 -12.23
N ASP A 137 17.69 -13.30 -11.86
CA ASP A 137 16.33 -13.19 -11.31
C ASP A 137 16.10 -14.00 -10.02
N ASP A 138 17.17 -14.23 -9.23
CA ASP A 138 17.07 -14.87 -7.91
C ASP A 138 16.44 -13.94 -6.86
N VAL A 139 15.14 -14.13 -6.65
CA VAL A 139 14.32 -13.37 -5.70
C VAL A 139 14.84 -13.52 -4.27
N PHE A 140 15.29 -14.70 -3.84
CA PHE A 140 15.70 -14.93 -2.46
C PHE A 140 17.01 -14.21 -2.14
N LEU A 141 17.98 -14.26 -3.06
CA LEU A 141 19.23 -13.54 -2.94
C LEU A 141 18.99 -12.02 -2.87
N LEU A 142 18.13 -11.49 -3.74
CA LEU A 142 17.81 -10.07 -3.79
C LEU A 142 17.12 -9.59 -2.50
N VAL A 143 16.16 -10.36 -1.98
CA VAL A 143 15.49 -10.07 -0.70
C VAL A 143 16.47 -10.14 0.47
N HIS A 144 17.38 -11.13 0.47
CA HIS A 144 18.40 -11.24 1.51
C HIS A 144 19.41 -10.07 1.47
N ALA A 145 19.83 -9.66 0.27
CA ALA A 145 20.70 -8.51 0.07
C ALA A 145 20.03 -7.20 0.53
N ALA A 146 18.76 -7.00 0.18
CA ALA A 146 17.97 -5.86 0.65
C ALA A 146 17.83 -5.86 2.19
N THR A 147 17.61 -7.02 2.80
CA THR A 147 17.53 -7.18 4.26
C THR A 147 18.86 -6.81 4.93
N ALA A 148 19.99 -7.25 4.36
CA ALA A 148 21.32 -6.90 4.87
C ALA A 148 21.63 -5.40 4.74
N ALA A 149 21.23 -4.78 3.62
CA ALA A 149 21.36 -3.34 3.41
C ALA A 149 20.52 -2.53 4.42
N ALA A 150 19.27 -2.94 4.65
CA ALA A 150 18.38 -2.30 5.62
C ALA A 150 18.97 -2.34 7.05
N ARG A 151 19.55 -3.47 7.47
CA ARG A 151 20.24 -3.57 8.78
C ARG A 151 21.43 -2.63 8.89
N LYS A 152 22.24 -2.51 7.83
CA LYS A 152 23.40 -1.59 7.81
C LYS A 152 23.00 -0.12 7.92
N GLN A 153 21.81 0.23 7.44
CA GLN A 153 21.25 1.58 7.52
C GLN A 153 20.44 1.84 8.80
N GLY A 154 20.32 0.86 9.70
CA GLY A 154 19.54 0.99 10.94
C GLY A 154 18.01 0.86 10.76
N LEU A 155 17.55 0.42 9.59
CA LEU A 155 16.12 0.22 9.28
C LEU A 155 15.66 -1.17 9.78
N HIS A 156 15.61 -1.34 11.11
CA HIS A 156 15.34 -2.62 11.75
C HIS A 156 13.96 -3.20 11.42
N ASP A 157 12.91 -2.36 11.43
CA ASP A 157 11.54 -2.80 11.13
C ASP A 157 11.42 -3.28 9.67
N LEU A 158 12.03 -2.55 8.73
CA LEU A 158 12.08 -2.95 7.32
C LEU A 158 12.80 -4.30 7.14
N ALA A 159 13.93 -4.48 7.81
CA ALA A 159 14.67 -5.74 7.77
C ALA A 159 13.86 -6.91 8.34
N ALA A 160 13.11 -6.69 9.42
CA ALA A 160 12.21 -7.70 10.00
C ALA A 160 11.09 -8.10 9.03
N VAL A 161 10.46 -7.12 8.38
CA VAL A 161 9.40 -7.37 7.38
C VAL A 161 9.96 -8.11 6.16
N LEU A 162 11.08 -7.67 5.59
CA LEU A 162 11.71 -8.34 4.45
C LEU A 162 12.10 -9.78 4.77
N GLN A 163 12.58 -10.05 5.98
CA GLN A 163 12.90 -11.39 6.44
C GLN A 163 11.64 -12.28 6.54
N ILE A 164 10.53 -11.75 7.06
CA ILE A 164 9.25 -12.47 7.11
C ILE A 164 8.76 -12.79 5.69
N LEU A 165 8.84 -11.82 4.78
CA LEU A 165 8.43 -12.00 3.38
C LEU A 165 9.31 -13.00 2.62
N GLY A 166 10.62 -13.03 2.92
CA GLY A 166 11.57 -13.96 2.30
C GLY A 166 11.61 -15.36 2.91
N SER A 167 10.90 -15.61 4.02
CA SER A 167 10.94 -16.91 4.72
C SER A 167 10.16 -18.00 3.98
N THR A 168 8.90 -17.73 3.63
CA THR A 168 8.06 -18.64 2.84
C THR A 168 7.06 -17.86 1.97
N PRO A 169 6.69 -18.38 0.78
CA PRO A 169 5.71 -17.71 -0.09
C PRO A 169 4.33 -17.57 0.58
N GLU A 170 3.99 -18.44 1.53
CA GLU A 170 2.75 -18.36 2.30
C GLU A 170 2.70 -17.14 3.23
N LYS A 171 3.84 -16.72 3.79
CA LYS A 171 3.92 -15.53 4.65
C LYS A 171 3.62 -14.26 3.87
N ALA A 172 4.13 -14.15 2.64
CA ALA A 172 3.78 -13.04 1.75
C ALA A 172 2.27 -12.99 1.44
N LYS A 173 1.65 -14.16 1.22
CA LYS A 173 0.19 -14.26 1.05
C LYS A 173 -0.56 -13.84 2.32
N GLN A 174 -0.15 -14.29 3.51
CA GLN A 174 -0.77 -13.92 4.79
C GLN A 174 -0.68 -12.42 5.06
N VAL A 175 0.48 -11.80 4.82
CA VAL A 175 0.67 -10.35 4.98
C VAL A 175 -0.23 -9.58 4.02
N ARG A 176 -0.27 -9.98 2.74
CA ARG A 176 -1.16 -9.38 1.75
C ARG A 176 -2.63 -9.49 2.20
N GLU A 177 -3.06 -10.68 2.60
CA GLU A 177 -4.42 -10.90 3.09
C GLU A 177 -4.74 -10.04 4.32
N GLY A 178 -3.81 -9.90 5.28
CA GLY A 178 -4.00 -9.04 6.45
C GLY A 178 -4.10 -7.56 6.11
N LEU A 179 -3.44 -7.10 5.04
CA LEU A 179 -3.52 -5.71 4.56
C LEU A 179 -4.75 -5.44 3.70
N THR A 180 -5.21 -6.44 2.93
CA THR A 180 -6.34 -6.27 2.00
C THR A 180 -7.69 -6.61 2.62
N LYS A 181 -7.72 -7.43 3.67
CA LYS A 181 -8.96 -7.70 4.39
C LYS A 181 -9.36 -6.41 5.10
N PRO A 182 -10.55 -5.84 4.83
CA PRO A 182 -11.10 -4.85 5.73
C PRO A 182 -11.12 -5.52 7.12
N VAL A 183 -10.58 -4.84 8.13
CA VAL A 183 -10.74 -5.29 9.51
C VAL A 183 -12.24 -5.51 9.70
N ASP A 184 -12.67 -6.74 9.98
CA ASP A 184 -14.06 -7.05 10.30
C ASP A 184 -14.41 -6.27 11.56
N GLN A 185 -14.79 -5.01 11.39
CA GLN A 185 -15.21 -4.17 12.48
C GLN A 185 -16.51 -4.77 13.00
N PRO A 186 -16.63 -4.99 14.32
CA PRO A 186 -17.84 -5.53 14.89
C PRO A 186 -19.01 -4.64 14.49
N ILE A 187 -20.05 -5.26 13.91
CA ILE A 187 -21.26 -4.56 13.48
C ILE A 187 -21.93 -3.98 14.73
N SER A 188 -22.07 -2.67 14.77
CA SER A 188 -22.78 -2.01 15.86
C SER A 188 -24.26 -2.34 15.81
N ALA A 189 -24.82 -2.73 16.94
CA ALA A 189 -26.24 -3.03 17.11
C ALA A 189 -27.08 -1.76 16.90
N SER A 190 -28.24 -1.93 16.27
CA SER A 190 -29.20 -0.85 16.12
C SER A 190 -29.85 -0.47 17.46
N LYS A 191 -30.53 0.70 17.50
CA LYS A 191 -31.28 1.13 18.70
C LYS A 191 -32.41 0.16 19.04
N ASP A 192 -33.03 -0.43 18.01
CA ASP A 192 -34.12 -1.39 18.15
C ASP A 192 -33.62 -2.75 18.65
N GLU A 193 -32.50 -3.24 18.12
CA GLU A 193 -31.86 -4.47 18.59
C GLU A 193 -31.40 -4.35 20.05
N ALA A 194 -30.83 -3.20 20.42
CA ALA A 194 -30.45 -2.92 21.80
C ALA A 194 -31.67 -2.83 22.73
N LEU A 195 -32.78 -2.25 22.26
CA LEU A 195 -34.02 -2.22 23.03
C LEU A 195 -34.62 -3.62 23.20
N ALA A 196 -34.65 -4.43 22.13
CA ALA A 196 -35.10 -5.81 22.16
C ALA A 196 -34.29 -6.63 23.18
N LEU A 197 -32.96 -6.52 23.14
CA LEU A 197 -32.07 -7.17 24.12
C LEU A 197 -32.43 -6.82 25.56
N ILE A 198 -32.68 -5.54 25.86
CA ILE A 198 -33.07 -5.09 27.21
C ILE A 198 -34.40 -5.74 27.63
N LEU A 199 -35.36 -5.82 26.72
CA LEU A 199 -36.69 -6.35 27.01
C LEU A 199 -36.68 -7.88 27.15
N ASP A 200 -36.08 -8.59 26.20
CA ASP A 200 -36.04 -10.05 26.14
C ASP A 200 -35.25 -10.65 27.31
N GLN A 201 -34.20 -9.96 27.74
CA GLN A 201 -33.34 -10.38 28.85
C GLN A 201 -33.73 -9.74 30.19
N GLY A 202 -34.78 -8.90 30.22
CA GLY A 202 -35.23 -8.23 31.44
C GLY A 202 -34.18 -7.34 32.11
N LEU A 203 -33.28 -6.72 31.32
CA LEU A 203 -32.16 -5.96 31.86
C LEU A 203 -32.62 -4.62 32.45
N THR A 204 -32.04 -4.28 33.60
CA THR A 204 -32.09 -2.92 34.13
C THR A 204 -31.19 -1.98 33.31
N LYS A 205 -31.43 -0.66 33.41
CA LYS A 205 -30.57 0.37 32.82
C LYS A 205 -29.11 0.20 33.26
N GLU A 206 -28.89 -0.09 34.54
CA GLU A 206 -27.56 -0.22 35.13
C GLU A 206 -26.83 -1.44 34.58
N GLN A 207 -27.50 -2.60 34.51
CA GLN A 207 -26.94 -3.81 33.90
C GLN A 207 -26.56 -3.59 32.44
N TYR A 208 -27.44 -2.96 31.65
CA TYR A 208 -27.16 -2.64 30.26
C TYR A 208 -25.93 -1.73 30.10
N CYS A 209 -25.85 -0.66 30.90
CA CYS A 209 -24.69 0.24 30.89
C CYS A 209 -23.41 -0.49 31.31
N SER A 210 -23.46 -1.36 32.33
CA SER A 210 -22.31 -2.16 32.77
C SER A 210 -21.80 -3.08 31.67
N ILE A 211 -22.70 -3.81 30.99
CA ILE A 211 -22.35 -4.69 29.87
C ILE A 211 -21.67 -3.88 28.76
N ARG A 212 -22.26 -2.74 28.40
CA ARG A 212 -21.71 -1.85 27.37
C ARG A 212 -20.32 -1.34 27.75
N ASP A 213 -20.13 -0.88 28.99
CA ASP A 213 -18.85 -0.33 29.44
C ASP A 213 -17.76 -1.42 29.48
N ASP A 214 -18.10 -2.65 29.85
CA ASP A 214 -17.17 -3.78 29.84
C ASP A 214 -16.74 -4.18 28.42
N ILE A 215 -17.63 -4.07 27.44
CA ILE A 215 -17.30 -4.29 26.02
C ILE A 215 -16.40 -3.16 25.51
N ARG A 216 -16.68 -1.90 25.89
CA ARG A 216 -15.87 -0.73 25.50
C ARG A 216 -14.46 -0.77 26.06
N LYS A 217 -14.26 -1.27 27.28
CA LYS A 217 -12.92 -1.49 27.86
C LYS A 217 -12.06 -2.44 27.02
N ARG A 218 -12.67 -3.26 26.16
CA ARG A 218 -12.00 -4.20 25.24
C ARG A 218 -11.83 -3.61 23.83
N ASN A 219 -11.97 -2.29 23.67
CA ASN A 219 -11.89 -1.56 22.40
C ASN A 219 -12.93 -1.98 21.36
N VAL A 220 -14.12 -2.36 21.82
CA VAL A 220 -15.26 -2.75 20.98
C VAL A 220 -16.46 -1.85 21.31
N ASP A 221 -17.14 -1.29 20.30
CA ASP A 221 -18.33 -0.46 20.48
C ASP A 221 -19.52 -1.04 19.69
N ILE A 222 -20.12 -2.08 20.26
CA ILE A 222 -21.27 -2.78 19.66
C ILE A 222 -22.58 -2.08 20.02
N TYR A 223 -22.80 -1.77 21.30
CA TYR A 223 -24.10 -1.32 21.77
C TYR A 223 -24.24 0.21 21.82
N PRO A 224 -25.39 0.76 21.39
CA PRO A 224 -25.65 2.20 21.47
C PRO A 224 -25.70 2.70 22.92
N ILE A 225 -25.52 4.00 23.12
CA ILE A 225 -25.71 4.60 24.45
C ILE A 225 -27.17 4.50 24.90
N TYR A 226 -27.39 4.32 26.21
CA TYR A 226 -28.74 4.15 26.76
C TYR A 226 -29.69 5.31 26.43
N LYS A 227 -29.19 6.54 26.28
CA LYS A 227 -30.02 7.70 25.88
C LYS A 227 -30.78 7.42 24.57
N ASN A 228 -30.09 6.85 23.58
CA ASN A 228 -30.67 6.52 22.28
C ASN A 228 -31.69 5.39 22.39
N VAL A 229 -31.41 4.39 23.23
CA VAL A 229 -32.34 3.28 23.51
C VAL A 229 -33.57 3.77 24.26
N ALA A 230 -33.41 4.73 25.18
CA ALA A 230 -34.50 5.33 25.92
C ALA A 230 -35.43 6.17 25.03
N GLU A 231 -34.87 6.87 24.03
CA GLU A 231 -35.66 7.53 22.98
C GLU A 231 -36.47 6.52 22.18
N GLN A 232 -35.87 5.40 21.79
CA GLN A 232 -36.56 4.32 21.10
C GLN A 232 -37.68 3.71 21.96
N LYS A 233 -37.43 3.51 23.25
CA LYS A 233 -38.43 3.04 24.23
C LYS A 233 -39.61 4.01 24.35
N LYS A 234 -39.38 5.32 24.23
CA LYS A 234 -40.46 6.32 24.23
C LYS A 234 -41.32 6.22 22.97
N GLN A 235 -40.72 5.95 21.81
CA GLN A 235 -41.45 5.73 20.56
C GLN A 235 -42.32 4.45 20.58
N CYS A 236 -42.08 3.52 21.51
CA CYS A 236 -42.94 2.36 21.72
C CYS A 236 -44.21 2.67 22.53
N ARG A 237 -44.36 3.88 23.08
CA ARG A 237 -45.51 4.26 23.91
C ARG A 237 -46.50 5.12 23.13
N PRO A 238 -47.82 5.00 23.40
CA PRO A 238 -48.79 5.92 22.84
C PRO A 238 -48.52 7.35 23.36
N GLY A 239 -48.84 8.36 22.54
CA GLY A 239 -48.46 9.76 22.82
C GLY A 239 -49.28 10.45 23.92
N LYS A 240 -50.60 10.19 24.00
CA LYS A 240 -51.53 10.93 24.87
C LYS A 240 -51.72 10.26 26.25
N ILE A 241 -50.62 10.00 26.95
CA ILE A 241 -50.68 9.44 28.32
C ILE A 241 -50.79 10.60 29.31
N ASN A 242 -51.88 10.65 30.07
CA ASN A 242 -52.08 11.60 31.16
C ASN A 242 -51.74 10.94 32.48
N VAL A 243 -50.72 11.45 33.18
CA VAL A 243 -50.28 10.95 34.47
C VAL A 243 -50.52 12.03 35.53
N SER A 244 -51.25 11.68 36.59
CA SER A 244 -51.38 12.46 37.82
C SER A 244 -50.86 11.64 39.01
N GLU A 245 -50.85 12.24 40.20
CA GLU A 245 -50.48 11.55 41.44
C GLU A 245 -51.38 10.34 41.75
N THR A 246 -52.63 10.37 41.28
CA THR A 246 -53.65 9.38 41.61
C THR A 246 -53.97 8.42 40.46
N VAL A 247 -53.71 8.80 39.20
CA VAL A 247 -54.07 7.97 38.04
C VAL A 247 -53.12 8.19 36.86
N ALA A 248 -52.79 7.11 36.16
CA ALA A 248 -52.23 7.14 34.81
C ALA A 248 -53.26 6.59 33.84
N LYS A 249 -53.67 7.38 32.84
CA LYS A 249 -54.69 6.97 31.86
C LYS A 249 -54.28 7.33 30.43
N VAL A 250 -54.73 6.48 29.51
CA VAL A 250 -54.61 6.67 28.06
C VAL A 250 -55.94 6.29 27.41
N SER A 251 -56.32 6.94 26.32
CA SER A 251 -57.51 6.53 25.56
C SER A 251 -57.28 5.16 24.93
N LEU A 252 -58.30 4.30 24.96
CA LEU A 252 -58.25 3.02 24.24
C LEU A 252 -58.00 3.23 22.74
N GLN A 253 -58.59 4.28 22.15
CA GLN A 253 -58.39 4.61 20.74
C GLN A 253 -56.92 4.93 20.44
N ASP A 254 -56.28 5.79 21.25
CA ASP A 254 -54.87 6.13 21.06
C ASP A 254 -53.96 4.91 21.23
N LEU A 255 -54.33 3.96 22.09
CA LEU A 255 -53.61 2.71 22.28
C LEU A 255 -53.73 1.83 21.02
N LEU A 256 -54.94 1.65 20.48
CA LEU A 256 -55.19 0.83 19.29
C LEU A 256 -54.56 1.44 18.05
N GLU A 257 -54.67 2.75 17.83
CA GLU A 257 -54.05 3.47 16.72
C GLU A 257 -52.53 3.37 16.75
N HIS A 258 -51.92 3.60 17.93
CA HIS A 258 -50.48 3.45 18.09
C HIS A 258 -50.02 2.03 17.79
N THR A 259 -50.81 1.05 18.22
CA THR A 259 -50.49 -0.36 18.01
C THR A 259 -50.59 -0.75 16.53
N ALA A 260 -51.65 -0.32 15.83
CA ALA A 260 -51.78 -0.47 14.39
C ALA A 260 -50.60 0.16 13.65
N PHE A 261 -50.26 1.42 13.99
CA PHE A 261 -49.15 2.16 13.40
C PHE A 261 -47.82 1.42 13.56
N ARG A 262 -47.54 0.88 14.76
CA ARG A 262 -46.32 0.12 15.05
C ARG A 262 -46.22 -1.16 14.24
N ILE A 263 -47.31 -1.90 14.10
CA ILE A 263 -47.31 -3.14 13.31
C ILE A 263 -47.07 -2.84 11.84
N VAL A 264 -47.76 -1.84 11.27
CA VAL A 264 -47.54 -1.41 9.88
C VAL A 264 -46.10 -0.97 9.67
N THR A 265 -45.51 -0.25 10.63
CA THR A 265 -44.11 0.19 10.55
C THR A 265 -43.13 -0.98 10.58
N LEU A 266 -43.34 -1.97 11.46
CA LEU A 266 -42.48 -3.15 11.57
C LEU A 266 -42.60 -4.06 10.34
N GLN A 267 -43.78 -4.15 9.74
CA GLN A 267 -44.07 -4.99 8.59
C GLN A 267 -43.93 -4.24 7.25
N LYS A 268 -43.31 -3.05 7.26
CA LYS A 268 -43.22 -2.17 6.09
C LYS A 268 -42.64 -2.86 4.86
N ASP A 269 -41.58 -3.64 5.02
CA ASP A 269 -40.92 -4.34 3.90
C ASP A 269 -41.82 -5.44 3.32
N VAL A 270 -42.55 -6.15 4.20
CA VAL A 270 -43.52 -7.18 3.79
C VAL A 270 -44.69 -6.53 3.04
N ILE A 271 -45.23 -5.44 3.56
CA ILE A 271 -46.31 -4.66 2.93
C ILE A 271 -45.87 -4.14 1.56
N HIS A 272 -44.67 -3.57 1.44
CA HIS A 272 -44.13 -3.14 0.15
C HIS A 272 -43.95 -4.30 -0.83
N GLY A 273 -43.49 -5.46 -0.36
CA GLY A 273 -43.40 -6.67 -1.19
C GLY A 273 -44.77 -7.12 -1.72
N VAL A 274 -45.81 -7.07 -0.88
CA VAL A 274 -47.19 -7.41 -1.29
C VAL A 274 -47.72 -6.42 -2.32
N LEU A 275 -47.59 -5.12 -2.08
CA LEU A 275 -48.02 -4.05 -3.01
C LEU A 275 -47.35 -4.20 -4.38
N ALA A 276 -46.03 -4.48 -4.39
CA ALA A 276 -45.29 -4.69 -5.63
C ALA A 276 -45.78 -5.93 -6.41
N ASN A 277 -46.08 -7.02 -5.70
CA ASN A 277 -46.59 -8.25 -6.31
C ASN A 277 -48.03 -8.12 -6.83
N GLN A 278 -48.86 -7.33 -6.16
CA GLN A 278 -50.26 -7.11 -6.53
C GLN A 278 -50.44 -5.95 -7.53
N HIS A 279 -49.37 -5.21 -7.83
CA HIS A 279 -49.41 -4.01 -8.67
C HIS A 279 -50.46 -2.98 -8.21
N THR A 280 -50.56 -2.79 -6.89
CA THR A 280 -51.46 -1.82 -6.26
C THR A 280 -50.69 -0.78 -5.47
N ASP A 281 -51.22 0.44 -5.40
CA ASP A 281 -50.62 1.55 -4.63
C ASP A 281 -51.24 1.71 -3.24
N PHE A 282 -52.32 0.96 -2.94
CA PHE A 282 -53.07 1.06 -1.71
C PHE A 282 -53.48 -0.33 -1.21
N LEU A 283 -53.59 -0.45 0.11
CA LEU A 283 -53.98 -1.67 0.80
C LEU A 283 -54.93 -1.31 1.94
N SER A 284 -56.10 -1.93 2.01
CA SER A 284 -57.02 -1.75 3.13
C SER A 284 -56.75 -2.82 4.19
N ALA A 285 -56.57 -2.44 5.45
CA ALA A 285 -56.27 -3.36 6.55
C ALA A 285 -57.25 -3.18 7.71
N GLU A 286 -57.72 -4.29 8.28
CA GLU A 286 -58.52 -4.28 9.50
C GLU A 286 -57.75 -4.87 10.69
N LEU A 287 -57.68 -4.12 11.80
CA LEU A 287 -57.08 -4.58 13.05
C LEU A 287 -58.14 -5.25 13.92
N ILE A 288 -58.09 -6.57 14.02
CA ILE A 288 -58.99 -7.33 14.90
C ILE A 288 -58.24 -7.70 16.17
N VAL A 289 -58.75 -7.19 17.30
CA VAL A 289 -58.23 -7.47 18.64
C VAL A 289 -59.19 -8.34 19.44
N SER A 290 -58.66 -9.26 20.23
CA SER A 290 -59.39 -9.80 21.38
C SER A 290 -58.84 -9.18 22.66
N TYR A 291 -59.69 -9.05 23.66
CA TYR A 291 -59.30 -8.56 24.96
C TYR A 291 -59.83 -9.52 26.02
N GLY A 292 -59.06 -9.67 27.09
CA GLY A 292 -59.44 -10.43 28.28
C GLY A 292 -59.25 -9.57 29.52
N PHE A 293 -60.13 -9.75 30.49
CA PHE A 293 -60.00 -9.19 31.83
C PHE A 293 -59.72 -10.31 32.81
N ASP A 294 -58.71 -10.12 33.65
CA ASP A 294 -58.40 -11.05 34.74
C ASP A 294 -58.15 -10.29 36.04
N GLY A 295 -58.50 -10.94 37.16
CA GLY A 295 -58.23 -10.43 38.49
C GLY A 295 -56.77 -10.68 38.85
N SER A 296 -56.07 -9.67 39.36
CA SER A 296 -54.71 -9.83 39.85
C SER A 296 -54.67 -9.74 41.36
N THR A 297 -53.95 -10.66 42.02
CA THR A 297 -53.71 -10.66 43.47
C THR A 297 -52.22 -10.93 43.73
N GLY A 298 -51.74 -10.64 44.94
CA GLY A 298 -50.34 -10.75 45.35
C GLY A 298 -49.44 -9.59 44.92
N GLN A 299 -50.01 -8.44 44.53
CA GLN A 299 -49.23 -7.30 44.05
C GLN A 299 -48.70 -6.46 45.22
N ALA A 300 -47.48 -5.93 45.08
CA ALA A 300 -46.89 -5.10 46.12
C ALA A 300 -47.64 -3.77 46.24
N ASN A 301 -48.02 -3.41 47.46
CA ASN A 301 -48.59 -2.11 47.77
C ASN A 301 -47.48 -1.05 47.87
N TYR A 302 -47.64 0.04 47.12
CA TYR A 302 -46.75 1.19 47.18
C TYR A 302 -47.48 2.37 47.84
N ASN A 303 -46.73 3.35 48.36
CA ASN A 303 -47.26 4.56 49.01
C ASN A 303 -47.90 5.55 48.00
N GLN A 304 -48.82 5.08 47.17
CA GLN A 304 -49.52 5.90 46.19
C GLN A 304 -50.62 6.72 46.88
N ALA A 305 -50.81 7.97 46.43
CA ALA A 305 -51.93 8.79 46.86
C ALA A 305 -53.22 8.32 46.16
N TYR A 306 -54.28 8.07 46.93
CA TYR A 306 -55.59 7.70 46.40
C TYR A 306 -56.55 8.89 46.41
N ALA A 307 -57.46 8.93 45.44
CA ALA A 307 -58.48 9.98 45.36
C ALA A 307 -59.43 9.98 46.57
N ASP A 308 -59.70 8.80 47.13
CA ASP A 308 -60.46 8.65 48.38
C ASP A 308 -59.61 7.93 49.43
N LYS A 309 -59.41 8.59 50.58
CA LYS A 309 -58.61 8.08 51.71
C LYS A 309 -59.29 6.93 52.45
N ARG A 310 -60.56 6.64 52.14
CA ARG A 310 -61.34 5.53 52.72
C ARG A 310 -61.34 4.27 51.84
N SER A 311 -60.85 4.36 50.61
CA SER A 311 -60.75 3.22 49.70
C SER A 311 -59.79 2.17 50.25
N CYS A 312 -60.16 0.90 50.10
CA CYS A 312 -59.31 -0.22 50.49
C CYS A 312 -57.95 -0.17 49.76
N ASN A 313 -56.86 -0.16 50.52
CA ASN A 313 -55.47 -0.26 50.04
C ASN A 313 -55.11 -1.69 49.58
N GLY A 314 -56.07 -2.42 49.02
CA GLY A 314 -55.94 -3.81 48.63
C GLY A 314 -55.70 -3.96 47.13
N ASP A 315 -54.86 -4.92 46.76
CA ASP A 315 -54.65 -5.39 45.39
C ASP A 315 -55.91 -6.01 44.77
N SER A 316 -56.93 -6.33 45.57
CA SER A 316 -58.25 -6.83 45.15
C SER A 316 -58.98 -5.93 44.14
N CYS A 317 -58.57 -4.66 44.01
CA CYS A 317 -59.12 -3.72 43.03
C CYS A 317 -58.27 -3.59 41.76
N LEU A 318 -57.15 -4.33 41.65
CA LEU A 318 -56.31 -4.34 40.46
C LEU A 318 -56.90 -5.28 39.40
N PHE A 319 -57.42 -4.67 38.35
CA PHE A 319 -57.81 -5.38 37.13
C PHE A 319 -56.70 -5.27 36.10
N ALA A 320 -56.27 -6.43 35.59
CA ALA A 320 -55.35 -6.50 34.45
C ALA A 320 -56.17 -6.79 33.19
N THR A 321 -55.90 -6.03 32.12
CA THR A 321 -56.46 -6.28 30.80
C THR A 321 -55.32 -6.64 29.85
N THR A 322 -55.47 -7.74 29.14
CA THR A 322 -54.56 -8.12 28.06
C THR A 322 -55.30 -7.96 26.74
N ILE A 323 -54.71 -7.22 25.81
CA ILE A 323 -55.21 -7.10 24.44
C ILE A 323 -54.27 -7.89 23.55
N MET A 324 -54.84 -8.85 22.81
CA MET A 324 -54.12 -9.70 21.87
C MET A 324 -54.54 -9.33 20.45
N HIS A 325 -53.56 -9.17 19.56
CA HIS A 325 -53.84 -9.07 18.13
C HIS A 325 -54.18 -10.45 17.60
N VAL A 326 -55.32 -10.55 16.92
CA VAL A 326 -55.84 -11.85 16.47
C VAL A 326 -55.56 -12.05 14.99
N LYS A 327 -55.92 -11.09 14.12
CA LYS A 327 -55.76 -11.21 12.66
C LYS A 327 -55.63 -9.86 11.95
N TYR A 328 -55.00 -9.90 10.77
CA TYR A 328 -55.03 -8.85 9.75
C TYR A 328 -55.72 -9.39 8.50
N TYR A 329 -56.63 -8.60 7.93
CA TYR A 329 -57.17 -8.84 6.60
C TYR A 329 -56.77 -7.70 5.70
N PHE A 330 -56.14 -8.02 4.58
CA PHE A 330 -55.86 -7.06 3.53
C PHE A 330 -56.86 -7.22 2.40
N PHE A 331 -57.55 -6.14 2.04
CA PHE A 331 -58.57 -6.14 0.99
C PHE A 331 -58.13 -5.32 -0.22
N ASP A 332 -58.26 -5.89 -1.41
CA ASP A 332 -58.22 -5.14 -2.67
C ASP A 332 -59.59 -4.51 -2.95
N PHE A 333 -59.59 -3.25 -3.41
CA PHE A 333 -60.81 -2.42 -3.56
C PHE A 333 -61.78 -2.88 -4.66
N LEU A 334 -61.55 -4.02 -5.32
CA LEU A 334 -62.43 -4.48 -6.39
C LEU A 334 -63.71 -5.19 -5.93
N GLY A 335 -64.01 -5.25 -4.62
CA GLY A 335 -65.31 -5.76 -4.11
C GLY A 335 -65.68 -7.18 -4.56
N LYS A 336 -64.77 -7.89 -5.22
CA LYS A 336 -64.90 -9.28 -5.59
C LYS A 336 -64.22 -10.07 -4.49
N ARG A 337 -65.00 -10.92 -3.82
CA ARG A 337 -64.50 -12.07 -3.05
C ARG A 337 -63.71 -12.97 -4.02
N GLY A 338 -62.49 -12.57 -4.33
CA GLY A 338 -61.54 -13.29 -5.15
C GLY A 338 -60.57 -13.97 -4.21
N VAL A 339 -60.85 -15.24 -3.91
CA VAL A 339 -59.98 -16.18 -3.20
C VAL A 339 -59.33 -15.58 -1.94
N ASP A 340 -60.07 -15.70 -0.83
CA ASP A 340 -59.63 -15.44 0.54
C ASP A 340 -58.33 -16.19 0.84
N THR A 341 -57.21 -15.59 0.48
CA THR A 341 -55.89 -16.06 0.89
C THR A 341 -55.45 -15.08 1.98
N PRO A 342 -55.74 -15.37 3.26
CA PRO A 342 -55.23 -14.56 4.34
C PRO A 342 -53.71 -14.46 4.21
N ILE A 343 -53.21 -13.25 4.03
CA ILE A 343 -51.77 -12.99 4.12
C ILE A 343 -51.44 -13.04 5.60
N PHE A 344 -50.97 -14.19 6.05
CA PHE A 344 -50.48 -14.37 7.41
C PHE A 344 -49.16 -13.61 7.57
N LEU A 345 -49.23 -12.42 8.16
CA LEU A 345 -48.04 -11.76 8.70
C LEU A 345 -47.58 -12.60 9.91
N LYS A 346 -46.41 -13.23 9.79
CA LYS A 346 -45.74 -13.90 10.91
C LYS A 346 -45.07 -12.90 11.82
#